data_AF-A0A7V2Y048-F1
#
_entry.id   AF-A0A7V2Y048-F1
#
_cell.length_a   1.000
_cell.length_b   1.000
_cell.length_c   1.000
_cell.angle_alpha   90.00
_cell.angle_beta   90.00
_cell.angle_gamma   90.00
#
_symmetry.space_group_name_H-M   'P 1'
#
loop_
_entity.id
_entity.type
_entity.pdbx_description
1 polymer ?
#
loop_
_entity_poly.entity_id
_entity_poly.type
_entity_poly.pdbx_seq_one_letter_code
_entity_poly.pdbx_strand_id
1 'polypeptide(L)'
;MNLLACMLILYGANAYHDTFNRGCAAFSTGDYTAAIQAFEQIIAADVADPYVFYNLGNAYYRSGRLGPAIANYERALHLEPGFENARENLAKAVRETKHRLARPGTPSDWKSSLFFWHYDTGRYTSYWFAMLFWWAFWITVSVRFWRPVRYLRRTAAILGIMALIFGVSAWYKAHPVAIAVAVGDRVAVHYGTDDSETVRFELAEGDRVAIDKQTDGWMRVTTANGERGWVHAGELIPVGPPYVRPPEPASPPGGAVKP
;
A
#
# COMPACT_ATOMS: atom_id res chain seq x y z
N MET A 1 -5.69 18.67 31.72
CA MET A 1 -6.26 17.97 30.55
C MET A 1 -7.53 18.72 30.15
N ASN A 2 -7.48 19.48 29.06
CA ASN A 2 -8.42 20.57 28.75
C ASN A 2 -9.80 20.06 28.35
N LEU A 3 -10.87 20.55 28.99
CA LEU A 3 -12.26 20.32 28.60
C LEU A 3 -12.53 20.68 27.12
N LEU A 4 -11.85 21.72 26.61
CA LEU A 4 -11.87 22.10 25.19
C LEU A 4 -11.28 21.03 24.27
N ALA A 5 -10.20 20.36 24.70
CA ALA A 5 -9.61 19.26 23.93
C ALA A 5 -10.53 18.03 23.92
N CYS A 6 -11.19 17.72 25.05
CA CYS A 6 -12.20 16.66 25.10
C CYS A 6 -13.43 16.99 24.24
N MET A 7 -13.92 18.23 24.24
CA MET A 7 -15.06 18.65 23.39
C MET A 7 -14.72 18.59 21.89
N LEU A 8 -13.51 19.00 21.49
CA LEU A 8 -13.07 18.91 20.09
C LEU A 8 -12.93 17.45 19.62
N ILE A 9 -12.39 16.57 20.48
CA ILE A 9 -12.31 15.12 20.21
C ILE A 9 -13.71 14.50 20.10
N LEU A 10 -14.62 14.84 21.01
CA LEU A 10 -16.00 14.33 20.99
C LEU A 10 -16.80 14.82 19.79
N TYR A 11 -16.65 16.09 19.38
CA TYR A 11 -17.31 16.64 18.20
C TYR A 11 -16.78 16.00 16.91
N GLY A 12 -15.46 15.83 16.79
CA GLY A 12 -14.84 15.14 15.66
C GLY A 12 -15.27 13.67 15.55
N ALA A 13 -15.36 12.96 16.68
CA ALA A 13 -15.85 11.58 16.72
C ALA A 13 -17.33 11.48 16.27
N ASN A 14 -18.17 12.43 16.66
CA ASN A 14 -19.58 12.45 16.27
C ASN A 14 -19.76 12.75 14.76
N ALA A 15 -19.00 13.70 14.22
CA ALA A 15 -19.00 14.02 12.79
C ALA A 15 -18.49 12.85 11.92
N TYR A 16 -17.44 12.15 12.38
CA TYR A 16 -16.97 10.91 11.74
C TYR A 16 -18.09 9.87 11.70
N HIS A 17 -18.73 9.58 12.84
CA HIS A 17 -19.72 8.51 12.93
C HIS A 17 -20.96 8.81 12.09
N ASP A 18 -21.44 10.06 12.08
CA ASP A 18 -22.54 10.49 11.23
C ASP A 18 -22.21 10.32 9.75
N THR A 19 -21.05 10.84 9.32
CA THR A 19 -20.61 10.76 7.92
C THR A 19 -20.41 9.31 7.48
N PHE A 20 -19.83 8.47 8.34
CA PHE A 20 -19.63 7.05 8.08
C PHE A 20 -20.97 6.31 7.94
N ASN A 21 -21.90 6.53 8.86
CA ASN A 21 -23.22 5.90 8.82
C ASN A 21 -24.03 6.35 7.60
N ARG A 22 -23.93 7.63 7.22
CA ARG A 22 -24.52 8.14 5.97
C ARG A 22 -23.93 7.46 4.74
N GLY A 23 -22.61 7.27 4.68
CA GLY A 23 -21.96 6.52 3.61
C GLY A 23 -22.44 5.07 3.53
N CYS A 24 -22.53 4.39 4.67
CA CYS A 24 -23.06 3.02 4.75
C CYS A 24 -24.53 2.92 4.35
N ALA A 25 -25.37 3.90 4.75
CA ALA A 25 -26.78 3.94 4.38
C ALA A 25 -26.94 4.16 2.86
N ALA A 26 -26.22 5.13 2.29
CA ALA A 26 -26.21 5.38 0.85
C ALA A 26 -25.73 4.15 0.05
N PHE A 27 -24.68 3.47 0.53
CA PHE A 27 -24.22 2.23 -0.08
C PHE A 27 -25.30 1.14 -0.07
N SER A 28 -26.00 0.99 1.07
CA SER A 28 -27.07 0.00 1.23
C SER A 28 -28.29 0.28 0.34
N THR A 29 -28.57 1.55 0.04
CA THR A 29 -29.63 1.94 -0.90
C THR A 29 -29.19 1.90 -2.37
N GLY A 30 -27.92 1.55 -2.64
CA GLY A 30 -27.35 1.49 -3.99
C GLY A 30 -26.89 2.83 -4.55
N ASP A 31 -26.93 3.90 -3.75
CA ASP A 31 -26.38 5.21 -4.13
C ASP A 31 -24.87 5.24 -3.85
N TYR A 32 -24.11 4.61 -4.75
CA TYR A 32 -22.66 4.51 -4.61
C TYR A 32 -21.96 5.87 -4.75
N THR A 33 -22.54 6.82 -5.49
CA THR A 33 -21.98 8.17 -5.64
C THR A 33 -22.00 8.93 -4.32
N ALA A 34 -23.15 8.93 -3.63
CA ALA A 34 -23.26 9.55 -2.31
C ALA A 34 -22.40 8.82 -1.27
N ALA A 35 -22.30 7.48 -1.35
CA ALA A 35 -21.41 6.71 -0.49
C ALA A 35 -19.94 7.09 -0.67
N ILE A 36 -19.47 7.19 -1.92
CA ILE A 36 -18.10 7.64 -2.25
C ILE A 36 -17.84 9.03 -1.66
N GLN A 37 -18.73 9.99 -1.90
CA GLN A 37 -18.58 11.35 -1.38
C GLN A 37 -18.48 11.39 0.15
N ALA A 38 -19.32 10.63 0.86
CA ALA A 38 -19.29 10.58 2.31
C ALA A 38 -17.97 9.99 2.84
N PHE A 39 -17.50 8.87 2.28
CA PHE A 39 -16.23 8.29 2.72
C PHE A 39 -15.02 9.15 2.35
N GLU A 40 -15.04 9.83 1.21
CA GLU A 40 -13.97 10.78 0.83
C GLU A 40 -13.91 12.00 1.74
N GLN A 41 -15.04 12.47 2.28
CA GLN A 41 -15.06 13.54 3.29
C GLN A 41 -14.32 13.12 4.56
N ILE A 42 -14.44 11.86 4.98
CA ILE A 42 -13.72 11.34 6.14
C ILE A 42 -12.20 11.32 5.87
N ILE A 43 -11.79 10.87 4.70
CA ILE A 43 -10.38 10.83 4.30
C ILE A 43 -9.81 12.24 4.16
N ALA A 44 -10.59 13.21 3.65
CA ALA A 44 -10.18 14.60 3.54
C ALA A 44 -9.94 15.27 4.90
N ALA A 45 -10.55 14.75 5.97
CA ALA A 45 -10.27 15.14 7.35
C ALA A 45 -9.03 14.45 7.95
N ASP A 46 -8.19 13.84 7.11
CA ASP A 46 -6.95 13.11 7.48
C ASP A 46 -7.19 11.91 8.40
N VAL A 47 -8.39 11.32 8.34
CA VAL A 47 -8.72 10.12 9.10
C VAL A 47 -8.33 8.88 8.28
N ALA A 48 -7.27 8.19 8.74
CA ALA A 48 -6.83 6.93 8.18
C ALA A 48 -7.49 5.75 8.91
N ASP A 49 -8.55 5.19 8.33
CA ASP A 49 -9.31 4.08 8.91
C ASP A 49 -9.49 2.93 7.88
N PRO A 50 -9.06 1.69 8.20
CA PRO A 50 -9.19 0.55 7.29
C PRO A 50 -10.64 0.28 6.86
N TYR A 51 -11.63 0.50 7.73
CA TYR A 51 -13.05 0.28 7.42
C TYR A 51 -13.58 1.32 6.43
N VAL A 52 -13.15 2.58 6.54
CA VAL A 52 -13.50 3.64 5.59
C VAL A 52 -12.94 3.30 4.21
N PHE A 53 -11.66 2.92 4.13
CA PHE A 53 -11.05 2.50 2.87
C PHE A 53 -11.72 1.26 2.29
N TYR A 54 -12.04 0.26 3.11
CA TYR A 54 -12.76 -0.93 2.65
C TYR A 54 -14.14 -0.58 2.07
N ASN A 55 -14.93 0.24 2.76
CA ASN A 55 -16.25 0.63 2.29
C ASN A 55 -16.21 1.56 1.07
N LEU A 56 -15.23 2.46 0.99
CA LEU A 56 -14.97 3.26 -0.21
C LEU A 56 -14.57 2.36 -1.39
N GLY A 57 -13.73 1.36 -1.15
CA GLY A 57 -13.38 0.34 -2.14
C GLY A 57 -14.60 -0.43 -2.65
N ASN A 58 -15.50 -0.82 -1.74
CA ASN A 58 -16.77 -1.47 -2.10
C ASN A 58 -17.65 -0.55 -2.95
N ALA A 59 -17.79 0.73 -2.57
CA ALA A 59 -18.59 1.69 -3.32
C ALA A 59 -18.03 1.91 -4.73
N TYR A 60 -16.71 2.07 -4.87
CA TYR A 60 -16.04 2.16 -6.17
C TYR A 60 -16.25 0.89 -7.01
N TYR A 61 -16.06 -0.28 -6.41
CA TYR A 61 -16.24 -1.56 -7.10
C TYR A 61 -17.67 -1.72 -7.62
N ARG A 62 -18.68 -1.38 -6.81
CA ARG A 62 -20.09 -1.45 -7.21
C ARG A 62 -20.50 -0.39 -8.23
N SER A 63 -19.75 0.71 -8.31
CA SER A 63 -19.88 1.73 -9.37
C SER A 63 -19.11 1.39 -10.66
N GLY A 64 -18.43 0.24 -10.71
CA GLY A 64 -17.68 -0.22 -11.89
C GLY A 64 -16.28 0.39 -12.04
N ARG A 65 -15.77 1.10 -11.02
CA ARG A 65 -14.45 1.74 -11.03
C ARG A 65 -13.44 0.86 -10.32
N LEU A 66 -12.81 -0.06 -11.04
CA LEU A 66 -11.92 -1.09 -10.48
C LEU A 66 -10.61 -0.51 -9.92
N GLY A 67 -10.03 0.50 -10.56
CA GLY A 67 -8.76 1.11 -10.15
C GLY A 67 -8.84 1.75 -8.77
N PRO A 68 -9.78 2.69 -8.55
CA PRO A 68 -10.04 3.26 -7.23
C PRO A 68 -10.46 2.21 -6.20
N ALA A 69 -11.20 1.17 -6.59
CA ALA A 69 -11.56 0.10 -5.67
C ALA A 69 -10.33 -0.66 -5.16
N ILE A 70 -9.47 -1.10 -6.07
CA ILE A 70 -8.21 -1.81 -5.76
C ILE A 70 -7.30 -0.93 -4.90
N ALA A 71 -7.16 0.36 -5.22
CA ALA A 71 -6.36 1.29 -4.43
C ALA A 71 -6.85 1.37 -2.98
N ASN A 72 -8.16 1.46 -2.76
CA ASN A 72 -8.73 1.56 -1.43
C ASN A 72 -8.69 0.23 -0.66
N TYR A 73 -8.86 -0.92 -1.31
CA TYR A 73 -8.62 -2.20 -0.62
C TYR A 73 -7.15 -2.39 -0.22
N GLU A 74 -6.21 -1.99 -1.06
CA GLU A 74 -4.79 -2.03 -0.72
C GLU A 74 -4.46 -1.07 0.44
N ARG A 75 -5.10 0.12 0.50
CA ARG A 75 -4.98 1.05 1.64
C ARG A 75 -5.53 0.45 2.93
N ALA A 76 -6.69 -0.21 2.87
CA ALA A 76 -7.26 -0.92 4.02
C ALA A 76 -6.30 -2.00 4.54
N LEU A 77 -5.71 -2.80 3.65
CA LEU A 77 -4.73 -3.83 3.99
C LEU A 77 -3.38 -3.28 4.44
N HIS A 78 -3.03 -2.05 4.04
CA HIS A 78 -1.84 -1.37 4.54
C HIS A 78 -2.01 -1.01 6.03
N LEU A 79 -3.21 -0.55 6.42
CA LEU A 79 -3.53 -0.23 7.81
C LEU A 79 -3.81 -1.48 8.65
N GLU A 80 -4.53 -2.45 8.08
CA GLU A 80 -4.91 -3.70 8.74
C GLU A 80 -4.59 -4.91 7.83
N PRO A 81 -3.37 -5.45 7.90
CA PRO A 81 -2.95 -6.59 7.06
C PRO A 81 -3.79 -7.86 7.25
N GLY A 82 -4.47 -7.99 8.40
CA GLY A 82 -5.37 -9.10 8.73
C GLY A 82 -6.81 -8.92 8.27
N PHE A 83 -7.14 -7.85 7.55
CA PHE A 83 -8.51 -7.57 7.11
C PHE A 83 -8.93 -8.50 5.96
N GLU A 84 -9.43 -9.69 6.31
CA GLU A 84 -9.72 -10.75 5.35
C GLU A 84 -10.74 -10.33 4.28
N ASN A 85 -11.82 -9.64 4.67
CA ASN A 85 -12.83 -9.14 3.73
C ASN A 85 -12.23 -8.21 2.67
N ALA A 86 -11.29 -7.33 3.07
CA ALA A 86 -10.60 -6.45 2.13
C ALA A 86 -9.70 -7.25 1.17
N ARG A 87 -9.04 -8.31 1.66
CA ARG A 87 -8.21 -9.22 0.85
C ARG A 87 -9.04 -9.99 -0.17
N GLU A 88 -10.18 -10.53 0.24
CA GLU A 88 -11.10 -11.25 -0.64
C GLU A 88 -11.65 -10.34 -1.75
N ASN A 89 -12.11 -9.14 -1.39
CA ASN A 89 -12.64 -8.17 -2.35
C ASN A 89 -11.55 -7.62 -3.28
N LEU A 90 -10.34 -7.39 -2.78
CA LEU A 90 -9.18 -7.06 -3.61
C LEU A 90 -8.92 -8.16 -4.63
N ALA A 91 -8.84 -9.43 -4.18
CA ALA A 91 -8.59 -10.55 -5.08
C ALA A 91 -9.70 -10.68 -6.14
N LYS A 92 -10.96 -10.40 -5.78
CA LYS A 92 -12.07 -10.36 -6.72
C LYS A 92 -11.91 -9.24 -7.75
N ALA A 93 -11.71 -8.00 -7.31
CA ALA A 93 -11.54 -6.83 -8.18
C ALA A 93 -10.36 -7.02 -9.16
N VAL A 94 -9.24 -7.58 -8.69
CA VAL A 94 -8.06 -7.89 -9.51
C VAL A 94 -8.34 -8.92 -10.59
N ARG A 95 -9.19 -9.93 -10.32
CA ARG A 95 -9.57 -10.92 -11.35
C ARG A 95 -10.42 -10.32 -12.46
N GLU A 96 -11.11 -9.23 -12.17
CA GLU A 96 -11.95 -8.49 -13.12
C GLU A 96 -11.16 -7.46 -13.94
N THR A 97 -9.91 -7.13 -13.54
CA THR A 97 -9.06 -6.27 -14.36
C THR A 97 -8.59 -6.99 -15.62
N LYS A 98 -8.27 -6.19 -16.65
CA LYS A 98 -7.89 -6.69 -17.97
C LYS A 98 -6.58 -7.49 -17.95
N HIS A 99 -5.56 -6.97 -17.29
CA HIS A 99 -4.22 -7.57 -17.31
C HIS A 99 -3.93 -8.48 -16.12
N ARG A 100 -4.66 -8.34 -15.01
CA ARG A 100 -4.47 -9.12 -13.77
C ARG A 100 -3.01 -9.14 -13.30
N LEU A 101 -2.30 -8.01 -13.47
CA LEU A 101 -0.89 -7.94 -13.11
C LEU A 101 -0.68 -8.27 -11.63
N ALA A 102 0.34 -9.07 -11.37
CA ALA A 102 0.79 -9.38 -10.02
C ALA A 102 1.16 -8.09 -9.28
N ARG A 103 1.06 -8.12 -7.95
CA ARG A 103 1.46 -6.98 -7.14
C ARG A 103 2.99 -6.82 -7.23
N PRO A 104 3.52 -5.63 -7.53
CA PRO A 104 4.96 -5.39 -7.56
C PRO A 104 5.62 -5.82 -6.25
N GLY A 105 6.76 -6.50 -6.36
CA GLY A 105 7.50 -7.01 -5.19
C GLY A 105 6.97 -8.33 -4.60
N THR A 106 5.93 -8.94 -5.18
CA THR A 106 5.57 -10.31 -4.81
C THR A 106 6.66 -11.28 -5.30
N PRO A 107 7.23 -12.12 -4.40
CA PRO A 107 8.19 -13.13 -4.80
C PRO A 107 7.53 -14.20 -5.69
N SER A 108 8.33 -14.85 -6.52
CA SER A 108 7.94 -16.10 -7.18
C SER A 108 7.73 -17.24 -6.16
N ASP A 109 6.85 -18.19 -6.46
CA ASP A 109 6.41 -19.27 -5.54
C ASP A 109 7.55 -20.09 -4.89
N TRP A 110 8.65 -20.31 -5.61
CA TRP A 110 9.79 -21.02 -5.04
C TRP A 110 10.57 -20.16 -4.03
N LYS A 111 10.60 -18.83 -4.22
CA LYS A 111 11.24 -17.90 -3.29
C LYS A 111 10.42 -17.75 -2.02
N SER A 112 9.09 -17.72 -2.12
CA SER A 112 8.24 -17.74 -0.94
C SER A 112 8.42 -19.02 -0.13
N SER A 113 8.54 -20.17 -0.81
CA SER A 113 8.83 -21.46 -0.15
C SER A 113 10.22 -21.49 0.52
N LEU A 114 11.25 -21.04 -0.20
CA LEU A 114 12.63 -21.03 0.32
C LEU A 114 12.80 -20.03 1.46
N PHE A 115 12.16 -18.87 1.39
CA PHE A 115 12.25 -17.79 2.36
C PHE A 115 10.93 -17.63 3.15
N PHE A 116 10.29 -18.75 3.51
CA PHE A 116 9.01 -18.73 4.23
C PHE A 116 9.09 -17.94 5.55
N TRP A 117 10.23 -17.99 6.23
CA TRP A 117 10.47 -17.20 7.45
C TRP A 117 10.40 -15.70 7.20
N HIS A 118 10.63 -15.24 5.96
CA HIS A 118 10.46 -13.85 5.57
C HIS A 118 9.02 -13.57 5.13
N TYR A 119 8.41 -14.40 4.30
CA TYR A 119 7.10 -14.07 3.71
C TYR A 119 5.89 -14.41 4.59
N ASP A 120 5.96 -15.45 5.42
CA ASP A 120 4.82 -15.91 6.23
C ASP A 120 4.81 -15.34 7.64
N THR A 121 5.98 -14.91 8.15
CA THR A 121 6.06 -14.40 9.51
C THR A 121 5.61 -12.94 9.58
N GLY A 122 4.91 -12.56 10.64
CA GLY A 122 4.59 -11.17 10.90
C GLY A 122 5.82 -10.26 11.10
N ARG A 123 5.61 -8.95 11.01
CA ARG A 123 6.65 -7.94 11.32
C ARG A 123 7.17 -8.11 12.75
N TYR A 124 6.27 -8.20 13.72
CA TYR A 124 6.62 -8.29 15.14
C TYR A 124 7.36 -9.57 15.49
N THR A 125 7.00 -10.70 14.87
CA THR A 125 7.70 -11.98 15.10
C THR A 125 9.11 -11.95 14.54
N SER A 126 9.32 -11.32 13.37
CA SER A 126 10.66 -11.12 12.80
C SER A 126 11.56 -10.26 13.70
N TYR A 127 11.03 -9.17 14.25
CA TYR A 127 11.75 -8.35 15.24
C TYR A 127 12.09 -9.14 16.51
N TRP A 128 11.14 -9.91 17.03
CA TRP A 128 11.35 -10.73 18.22
C TRP A 128 12.49 -11.74 18.03
N PHE A 129 12.51 -12.46 16.90
CA PHE A 129 13.61 -13.38 16.59
C PHE A 129 14.95 -12.64 16.43
N ALA A 130 14.97 -11.49 15.76
CA ALA A 130 16.19 -10.68 15.61
C ALA A 130 16.76 -10.27 16.98
N MET A 131 15.91 -9.78 17.89
CA MET A 131 16.31 -9.41 19.25
C MET A 131 16.77 -10.64 20.05
N LEU A 132 16.04 -11.75 20.00
CA LEU A 132 16.41 -12.99 20.69
C LEU A 132 17.82 -13.47 20.27
N PHE A 133 18.08 -13.55 18.96
CA PHE A 133 19.39 -13.97 18.45
C PHE A 133 20.49 -12.95 18.75
N TRP A 134 20.17 -11.66 18.76
CA TRP A 134 21.10 -10.59 19.14
C TRP A 134 21.53 -10.69 20.60
N TRP A 135 20.59 -10.90 21.52
CA TRP A 135 20.89 -11.09 22.93
C TRP A 135 21.68 -12.38 23.17
N ALA A 136 21.26 -13.49 22.55
CA ALA A 136 21.98 -14.76 22.64
C ALA A 136 23.43 -14.68 22.10
N PHE A 137 23.63 -13.89 21.04
CA PHE A 137 24.96 -13.59 20.51
C PHE A 137 25.85 -12.92 21.56
N TRP A 138 25.38 -11.83 22.18
CA TRP A 138 26.16 -11.10 23.18
C TRP A 138 26.40 -11.91 24.46
N ILE A 139 25.43 -12.72 24.88
CA ILE A 139 25.61 -13.67 26.00
C ILE A 139 26.73 -14.66 25.65
N THR A 140 26.72 -15.22 24.44
CA THR A 140 27.75 -16.19 24.02
C THR A 140 29.14 -15.55 23.90
N VAL A 141 29.23 -14.32 23.38
CA VAL A 141 30.48 -13.54 23.33
C VAL A 141 30.99 -13.25 24.75
N SER A 142 30.09 -12.87 25.66
CA SER A 142 30.42 -12.64 27.07
C SER A 142 30.93 -13.91 27.73
N VAL A 143 30.23 -15.05 27.62
CA VAL A 143 30.70 -16.33 28.17
C VAL A 143 32.05 -16.74 27.59
N ARG A 144 32.27 -16.51 26.29
CA ARG A 144 33.55 -16.80 25.63
C ARG A 144 34.72 -16.00 26.22
N PHE A 145 34.49 -14.75 26.63
CA PHE A 145 35.51 -13.91 27.27
C PHE A 145 35.98 -14.53 28.60
N TRP A 146 35.08 -15.17 29.35
CA TRP A 146 35.38 -15.79 30.64
C TRP A 146 35.84 -17.26 30.50
N ARG A 147 35.37 -17.97 29.47
CA ARG A 147 35.71 -19.38 29.19
C ARG A 147 35.93 -19.61 27.68
N PRO A 148 37.17 -19.70 27.20
CA PRO A 148 37.47 -19.84 25.78
C PRO A 148 37.26 -21.29 25.29
N VAL A 149 36.01 -21.69 25.09
CA VAL A 149 35.68 -23.01 24.52
C VAL A 149 35.60 -22.94 22.99
N ARG A 150 36.10 -23.98 22.29
CA ARG A 150 36.26 -23.99 20.82
C ARG A 150 34.96 -23.80 20.03
N TYR A 151 33.85 -24.38 20.49
CA TYR A 151 32.57 -24.30 19.76
C TYR A 151 31.84 -22.95 19.95
N LEU A 152 32.12 -22.21 21.01
CA LEU A 152 31.45 -20.92 21.29
C LEU A 152 31.66 -19.88 20.18
N ARG A 153 32.79 -19.96 19.45
CA ARG A 153 33.04 -19.06 18.31
C ARG A 153 32.08 -19.35 17.15
N ARG A 154 31.85 -20.63 16.85
CA ARG A 154 30.95 -21.03 15.75
C ARG A 154 29.50 -20.74 16.10
N THR A 155 29.10 -20.99 17.35
CA THR A 155 27.73 -20.69 17.80
C THR A 155 27.46 -19.19 17.80
N ALA A 156 28.38 -18.36 18.29
CA ALA A 156 28.24 -16.90 18.20
C ALA A 156 28.12 -16.44 16.74
N ALA A 157 28.96 -16.95 15.83
CA ALA A 157 28.86 -16.61 14.40
C ALA A 157 27.49 -16.97 13.80
N ILE A 158 26.96 -18.16 14.10
CA ILE A 158 25.62 -18.59 13.64
C ILE A 158 24.53 -17.67 14.21
N LEU A 159 24.55 -17.39 15.51
CA LEU A 159 23.57 -16.50 16.15
C LEU A 159 23.60 -15.09 15.56
N GLY A 160 24.80 -14.55 15.28
CA GLY A 160 24.95 -13.26 14.62
C GLY A 160 24.37 -13.24 13.19
N ILE A 161 24.61 -14.30 12.40
CA ILE A 161 24.02 -14.44 11.06
C ILE A 161 22.49 -14.52 11.14
N MET A 162 21.95 -15.30 12.08
CA MET A 162 20.50 -15.41 12.28
C MET A 162 19.88 -14.06 12.70
N ALA A 163 20.54 -13.32 13.60
CA ALA A 163 20.12 -11.97 13.98
C ALA A 163 20.08 -11.02 12.78
N LEU A 164 21.08 -11.10 11.89
CA LEU A 164 21.11 -10.31 10.66
C LEU A 164 20.00 -10.70 9.68
N ILE A 165 19.78 -12.00 9.44
CA ILE A 165 18.71 -12.49 8.53
C ILE A 165 17.34 -12.00 9.01
N PHE A 166 17.02 -12.19 10.29
CA PHE A 166 15.74 -11.72 10.84
C PHE A 166 15.67 -10.19 10.94
N GLY A 167 16.79 -9.52 11.17
CA GLY A 167 16.89 -8.06 11.18
C GLY A 167 16.60 -7.44 9.79
N VAL A 168 17.21 -7.97 8.74
CA VAL A 168 16.96 -7.55 7.34
C VAL A 168 15.51 -7.85 6.95
N SER A 169 15.00 -9.03 7.33
CA SER A 169 13.59 -9.39 7.12
C SER A 169 12.64 -8.39 7.79
N ALA A 170 12.89 -8.04 9.05
CA ALA A 170 12.10 -7.07 9.80
C ALA A 170 12.20 -5.66 9.19
N TRP A 171 13.40 -5.24 8.78
CA TRP A 171 13.62 -3.96 8.13
C TRP A 171 12.86 -3.83 6.81
N TYR A 172 12.89 -4.87 5.97
CA TYR A 172 12.13 -4.90 4.72
C TYR A 172 10.62 -4.80 4.96
N LYS A 173 10.10 -5.50 5.98
CA LYS A 173 8.68 -5.40 6.37
C LYS A 173 8.29 -4.05 6.96
N ALA A 174 9.25 -3.32 7.52
CA ALA A 174 9.05 -1.97 8.03
C ALA A 174 9.07 -0.91 6.91
N HIS A 175 9.67 -1.22 5.76
CA HIS A 175 9.78 -0.32 4.60
C HIS A 175 9.15 -0.97 3.37
N PRO A 176 7.81 -1.12 3.34
CA PRO A 176 7.14 -1.69 2.19
C PRO A 176 7.37 -0.85 0.94
N VAL A 177 7.44 -1.51 -0.21
CA VAL A 177 7.50 -0.84 -1.51
C VAL A 177 6.25 0.02 -1.67
N ALA A 178 6.44 1.32 -1.87
CA ALA A 178 5.34 2.23 -2.20
C ALA A 178 4.73 1.78 -3.53
N ILE A 179 3.41 1.62 -3.58
CA ILE A 179 2.70 1.23 -4.80
C ILE A 179 1.66 2.28 -5.18
N ALA A 180 1.34 2.34 -6.45
CA ALA A 180 0.21 3.05 -7.00
C ALA A 180 -0.65 2.11 -7.88
N VAL A 181 -1.90 2.52 -8.09
CA VAL A 181 -2.86 1.81 -8.92
C VAL A 181 -3.30 2.70 -10.08
N ALA A 182 -3.27 2.16 -11.29
CA ALA A 182 -3.76 2.85 -12.49
C ALA A 182 -5.29 3.00 -12.48
N VAL A 183 -5.77 4.20 -12.83
CA VAL A 183 -7.20 4.56 -12.80
C VAL A 183 -7.85 4.56 -14.18
N GLY A 184 -7.09 4.87 -15.23
CA GLY A 184 -7.60 4.92 -16.60
C GLY A 184 -7.61 3.56 -17.29
N ASP A 185 -8.50 3.37 -18.27
CA ASP A 185 -8.55 2.19 -19.14
C ASP A 185 -7.23 1.95 -19.89
N ARG A 186 -6.55 3.06 -20.22
CA ARG A 186 -5.23 3.08 -20.85
C ARG A 186 -4.42 4.22 -20.22
N VAL A 187 -3.39 3.84 -19.49
CA VAL A 187 -2.46 4.76 -18.83
C VAL A 187 -1.13 4.63 -19.55
N ALA A 188 -0.71 5.69 -20.23
CA ALA A 188 0.48 5.67 -21.06
C ALA A 188 1.74 5.75 -20.18
N VAL A 189 2.68 4.84 -20.42
CA VAL A 189 3.98 4.84 -19.73
C VAL A 189 5.06 5.27 -20.71
N HIS A 190 5.78 6.34 -20.38
CA HIS A 190 6.81 6.98 -21.21
C HIS A 190 8.22 6.56 -20.78
N TYR A 191 9.22 6.75 -21.65
CA TYR A 191 10.63 6.50 -21.32
C TYR A 191 11.21 7.56 -20.35
N GLY A 192 10.65 8.76 -20.38
CA GLY A 192 11.07 9.97 -19.70
C GLY A 192 9.88 10.85 -19.37
N THR A 193 10.15 12.08 -18.93
CA THR A 193 9.16 13.02 -18.36
C THR A 193 8.73 14.11 -19.34
N ASP A 194 9.05 13.96 -20.62
CA ASP A 194 8.66 14.88 -21.68
C ASP A 194 7.45 14.31 -22.42
N ASP A 195 6.39 15.10 -22.58
CA ASP A 195 5.15 14.70 -23.25
C ASP A 195 5.35 14.35 -24.73
N SER A 196 6.49 14.75 -25.32
CA SER A 196 6.88 14.40 -26.70
C SER A 196 7.50 13.01 -26.85
N GLU A 197 7.82 12.32 -25.74
CA GLU A 197 8.43 11.00 -25.80
C GLU A 197 7.44 9.88 -26.14
N THR A 198 7.93 8.88 -26.89
CA THR A 198 7.14 7.73 -27.31
C THR A 198 6.66 6.90 -26.12
N VAL A 199 5.39 6.48 -26.17
CA VAL A 199 4.81 5.52 -25.22
C VAL A 199 5.58 4.19 -25.31
N ARG A 200 6.10 3.75 -24.18
CA ARG A 200 6.84 2.48 -24.02
C ARG A 200 5.88 1.30 -23.90
N PHE A 201 4.87 1.43 -23.05
CA PHE A 201 3.80 0.45 -22.85
C PHE A 201 2.59 1.13 -22.20
N GLU A 202 1.45 0.43 -22.16
CA GLU A 202 0.22 0.92 -21.55
C GLU A 202 -0.15 0.07 -20.34
N LEU A 203 -0.56 0.72 -19.26
CA LEU A 203 -1.21 0.08 -18.11
C LEU A 203 -2.72 0.13 -18.29
N ALA A 204 -3.43 -0.88 -17.78
CA ALA A 204 -4.88 -0.90 -17.72
C ALA A 204 -5.38 -0.54 -16.32
N GLU A 205 -6.66 -0.18 -16.22
CA GLU A 205 -7.29 0.12 -14.94
C GLU A 205 -7.09 -1.03 -13.94
N GLY A 206 -6.65 -0.67 -12.73
CA GLY A 206 -6.38 -1.61 -11.65
C GLY A 206 -4.99 -2.25 -11.67
N ASP A 207 -4.17 -1.96 -12.68
CA ASP A 207 -2.77 -2.39 -12.67
C ASP A 207 -2.00 -1.71 -11.55
N ARG A 208 -1.28 -2.53 -10.76
CA ARG A 208 -0.46 -2.06 -9.65
C ARG A 208 0.98 -1.92 -10.10
N VAL A 209 1.58 -0.80 -9.72
CA VAL A 209 2.96 -0.48 -10.03
C VAL A 209 3.70 0.05 -8.79
N ALA A 210 4.98 -0.28 -8.66
CA ALA A 210 5.83 0.25 -7.60
C ALA A 210 6.24 1.68 -7.96
N ILE A 211 6.28 2.57 -6.98
CA ILE A 211 6.73 3.96 -7.13
C ILE A 211 8.21 4.00 -6.76
N ASP A 212 9.07 4.34 -7.73
CA ASP A 212 10.51 4.46 -7.50
C ASP A 212 10.91 5.90 -7.17
N LYS A 213 10.29 6.86 -7.86
CA LYS A 213 10.63 8.29 -7.75
C LYS A 213 9.42 9.13 -8.18
N GLN A 214 9.20 10.25 -7.52
CA GLN A 214 8.22 11.26 -7.91
C GLN A 214 8.94 12.57 -8.26
N THR A 215 8.56 13.24 -9.34
CA THR A 215 9.18 14.49 -9.83
C THR A 215 8.15 15.29 -10.61
N ASP A 216 7.92 16.56 -10.27
CA ASP A 216 7.15 17.56 -11.03
C ASP A 216 5.96 17.01 -11.85
N GLY A 217 4.98 16.41 -11.16
CA GLY A 217 3.77 15.88 -11.80
C GLY A 217 3.90 14.48 -12.42
N TRP A 218 5.10 13.90 -12.42
CA TRP A 218 5.41 12.57 -12.92
C TRP A 218 5.81 11.60 -11.80
N MET A 219 5.50 10.32 -12.03
CA MET A 219 5.92 9.21 -11.19
C MET A 219 6.66 8.19 -12.04
N ARG A 220 7.89 7.86 -11.63
CA ARG A 220 8.62 6.72 -12.17
C ARG A 220 8.11 5.45 -11.52
N VAL A 221 7.61 4.55 -12.34
CA VAL A 221 6.95 3.33 -11.89
C VAL A 221 7.65 2.08 -12.42
N THR A 222 7.60 1.01 -11.62
CA THR A 222 8.08 -0.33 -11.99
C THR A 222 6.94 -1.35 -11.92
N THR A 223 6.70 -2.10 -12.99
CA THR A 223 5.70 -3.18 -13.03
C THR A 223 6.22 -4.44 -12.32
N ALA A 224 5.34 -5.41 -12.02
CA ALA A 224 5.76 -6.69 -11.44
C ALA A 224 6.72 -7.49 -12.34
N ASN A 225 6.68 -7.26 -13.65
CA ASN A 225 7.57 -7.90 -14.63
C ASN A 225 8.94 -7.21 -14.72
N GLY A 226 9.15 -6.11 -13.98
CA GLY A 226 10.38 -5.33 -13.98
C GLY A 226 10.47 -4.27 -15.08
N GLU A 227 9.38 -4.01 -15.81
CA GLU A 227 9.32 -2.92 -16.78
C GLU A 227 9.23 -1.59 -16.05
N ARG A 228 9.89 -0.57 -16.58
CA ARG A 228 9.96 0.76 -15.96
C ARG A 228 9.58 1.87 -16.92
N GLY A 229 9.01 2.93 -16.38
CA GLY A 229 8.84 4.16 -17.12
C GLY A 229 8.18 5.23 -16.28
N TRP A 230 7.76 6.30 -16.93
CA TRP A 230 7.18 7.47 -16.30
C TRP A 230 5.71 7.59 -16.65
N VAL A 231 4.91 7.94 -15.66
CA VAL A 231 3.45 8.11 -15.78
C VAL A 231 3.06 9.41 -15.10
N HIS A 232 2.07 10.10 -15.66
CA HIS A 232 1.47 11.28 -15.04
C HIS A 232 0.85 10.93 -13.69
N ALA A 233 1.15 11.75 -12.68
CA ALA A 233 0.76 11.48 -11.30
C ALA A 233 -0.76 11.42 -11.10
N GLY A 234 -1.53 12.13 -11.93
CA GLY A 234 -3.00 12.15 -11.88
C GLY A 234 -3.67 10.87 -12.40
N GLU A 235 -2.95 10.02 -13.13
CA GLU A 235 -3.47 8.75 -13.67
C GLU A 235 -3.31 7.58 -12.68
N LEU A 236 -2.65 7.84 -11.56
CA LEU A 236 -2.27 6.85 -10.56
C LEU A 236 -2.78 7.25 -9.17
N ILE A 237 -3.33 6.31 -8.41
CA ILE A 237 -3.67 6.51 -7.00
C ILE A 237 -2.59 5.88 -6.13
N PRO A 238 -1.83 6.65 -5.34
CA PRO A 238 -0.88 6.10 -4.39
C PRO A 238 -1.60 5.39 -3.23
N VAL A 239 -1.07 4.25 -2.81
CA VAL A 239 -1.65 3.40 -1.74
C VAL A 239 -1.07 3.70 -0.36
N GLY A 240 -0.03 4.54 -0.27
CA GLY A 240 0.56 5.00 0.99
C GLY A 240 0.13 6.40 1.41
N PRO A 241 0.51 6.85 2.62
CA PRO A 241 0.26 8.20 3.07
C PRO A 241 1.01 9.25 2.22
N PRO A 242 0.44 10.46 2.00
CA PRO A 242 -0.89 10.87 2.43
C PRO A 242 -1.99 10.20 1.59
N TYR A 243 -3.05 9.70 2.25
CA TYR A 243 -4.13 8.96 1.59
C TYR A 243 -5.14 9.84 0.83
N VAL A 244 -4.83 11.13 0.72
CA VAL A 244 -5.66 12.11 0.02
C VAL A 244 -5.65 11.82 -1.49
N ARG A 245 -6.79 12.05 -2.15
CA ARG A 245 -6.87 11.95 -3.62
C ARG A 245 -5.88 12.97 -4.22
N PRO A 246 -5.03 12.58 -5.19
CA PRO A 246 -4.27 13.56 -5.97
C PRO A 246 -5.24 14.59 -6.58
N PRO A 247 -4.84 15.86 -6.74
CA PRO A 247 -5.67 16.84 -7.44
C PRO A 247 -6.06 16.27 -8.81
N GLU A 248 -7.33 16.43 -9.19
CA GLU A 248 -7.80 15.96 -10.51
C GLU A 248 -6.88 16.50 -11.60
N PRO A 249 -6.54 15.68 -12.62
CA PRO A 249 -5.78 16.18 -13.76
C PRO A 249 -6.54 17.39 -14.32
N ALA A 250 -5.82 18.49 -14.53
CA ALA A 250 -6.39 19.68 -15.14
C ALA A 250 -7.15 19.25 -16.39
N SER A 251 -8.44 19.58 -16.47
CA SER A 251 -9.24 19.28 -17.66
C SER A 251 -8.47 19.77 -18.88
N PRO A 252 -8.34 18.97 -19.96
CA PRO A 252 -7.68 19.45 -21.16
C PRO A 252 -8.35 20.77 -21.57
N PRO A 253 -7.58 21.82 -21.91
CA PRO A 253 -8.14 23.14 -22.20
C PRO A 253 -9.24 22.95 -23.25
N GLY A 254 -10.45 23.38 -22.90
CA GLY A 254 -11.67 23.10 -23.64
C GLY A 254 -11.44 23.21 -25.14
N GLY A 255 -11.64 22.09 -25.83
CA GLY A 255 -11.57 22.04 -27.28
C GLY A 255 -12.45 23.15 -27.84
N ALA A 256 -11.82 24.12 -28.50
CA ALA A 256 -12.49 25.23 -29.12
C ALA A 256 -13.60 24.67 -30.02
N VAL A 257 -14.84 25.01 -29.67
CA VAL A 257 -15.97 24.92 -30.60
C VAL A 257 -15.57 25.79 -31.79
N LYS A 258 -15.20 25.15 -32.90
CA LYS A 258 -15.05 25.86 -34.17
C LYS A 258 -16.45 26.33 -34.62
N PRO A 259 -16.57 27.57 -35.11
CA PRO A 259 -17.83 28.15 -35.56
C PRO A 259 -18.44 27.37 -36.74
#